data_AF-W4RMV6-F1
#
_entry.id   AF-W4RMV6-F1
#
_cell.length_a   1.000
_cell.length_b   1.000
_cell.length_c   1.000
_cell.angle_alpha   90.00
_cell.angle_beta   90.00
_cell.angle_gamma   90.00
#
_symmetry.space_group_name_H-M   'P 1'
#
loop_
_entity.id
_entity.type
_entity.pdbx_description
1 polymer ?
#
loop_
_entity_poly.entity_id
_entity_poly.type
_entity_poly.pdbx_seq_one_letter_code
_entity_poly.pdbx_strand_id
1 'polypeptide(L)'
;MRAPFGTFGTHIPSLVRGITASCWFGINTYFGATAINGILNLLYGFDNWFICFALFATVQLVNTALGIKAVERFADLAAPIIIIISSWMYVSLSDKAMAEGRDIWVWVESPVTGGAAFTAFMVVVMANMGFWATLAADMPSLSRFFKAPKNERNWLKRNKAQIAGSIIAMPIVNTFMVIIGAVSYVAVLNYDPVVGLQQAANGFILGVLLLMIVLAQWSTNTSANVIPAATIFSNVGGPKVPFW
;
A
#
# COMPACT_ATOMS: atom_id res chain seq x y z
N MET A 1 16.87 15.28 6.43
CA MET A 1 16.70 16.55 5.70
C MET A 1 17.56 17.71 6.21
N ARG A 2 17.87 17.82 7.52
CA ARG A 2 18.73 18.90 8.06
C ARG A 2 20.16 18.94 7.53
N ALA A 3 20.77 17.78 7.23
CA ALA A 3 22.15 17.72 6.74
C ALA A 3 22.35 18.43 5.38
N PRO A 4 21.54 18.17 4.33
CA PRO A 4 21.68 18.86 3.05
C PRO A 4 21.01 20.25 2.98
N PHE A 5 19.93 20.49 3.74
CA PHE A 5 19.11 21.72 3.60
C PHE A 5 19.23 22.71 4.78
N GLY A 6 20.02 22.41 5.80
CA GLY A 6 20.10 23.21 7.02
C GLY A 6 18.83 23.14 7.87
N THR A 7 18.81 23.92 8.95
CA THR A 7 17.71 23.92 9.94
C THR A 7 16.42 24.51 9.38
N PHE A 8 16.50 25.62 8.65
CA PHE A 8 15.33 26.30 8.06
C PHE A 8 14.95 25.73 6.69
N GLY A 9 15.91 25.46 5.81
CA GLY A 9 15.63 24.95 4.46
C GLY A 9 15.00 23.56 4.44
N THR A 10 15.10 22.81 5.54
CA THR A 10 14.45 21.50 5.71
C THR A 10 12.91 21.57 5.66
N HIS A 11 12.30 22.70 6.03
CA HIS A 11 10.84 22.78 6.15
C HIS A 11 10.13 22.64 4.80
N ILE A 12 10.70 23.17 3.71
CA ILE A 12 10.12 23.09 2.37
C ILE A 12 9.97 21.64 1.88
N PRO A 13 11.05 20.83 1.75
CA PRO A 13 10.92 19.45 1.29
C PRO A 13 10.12 18.59 2.27
N SER A 14 10.19 18.88 3.57
CA SER A 14 9.40 18.17 4.57
C SER A 14 7.90 18.42 4.37
N LEU A 15 7.48 19.69 4.24
CA LEU A 15 6.07 20.04 4.08
C LEU A 15 5.48 19.46 2.78
N VAL A 16 6.22 19.54 1.67
CA VAL A 16 5.81 18.92 0.40
C VAL A 16 5.58 17.43 0.59
N ARG A 17 6.50 16.71 1.26
CA ARG A 17 6.33 15.28 1.55
C ARG A 17 5.12 15.00 2.45
N GLY A 18 4.88 15.83 3.46
CA GLY A 18 3.74 15.70 4.37
C GLY A 18 2.38 15.89 3.67
N ILE A 19 2.29 16.85 2.75
CA ILE A 19 1.11 17.07 1.91
C ILE A 19 0.90 15.87 0.99
N THR A 20 1.94 15.43 0.27
CA THR A 20 1.85 14.26 -0.62
C THR A 20 1.44 13.00 0.14
N ALA A 21 1.97 12.79 1.36
CA ALA A 21 1.54 11.71 2.26
C ALA A 21 0.04 11.78 2.57
N SER A 22 -0.46 12.98 2.85
CA SER A 22 -1.86 13.22 3.20
C SER A 22 -2.79 12.99 2.00
N CYS A 23 -2.37 13.35 0.79
CA CYS A 23 -3.10 13.03 -0.44
C CYS A 23 -3.20 11.51 -0.66
N TRP A 24 -2.07 10.79 -0.51
CA TRP A 24 -2.07 9.32 -0.59
C TRP A 24 -2.90 8.67 0.52
N PHE A 25 -2.93 9.27 1.71
CA PHE A 25 -3.81 8.84 2.79
C PHE A 25 -5.29 8.88 2.39
N GLY A 26 -5.72 9.97 1.72
CA GLY A 26 -7.07 10.08 1.19
C GLY A 26 -7.37 9.02 0.14
N ILE A 27 -6.50 8.83 -0.86
CA ILE A 27 -6.70 7.86 -1.95
C ILE A 27 -6.81 6.42 -1.41
N ASN A 28 -5.91 6.00 -0.53
CA ASN A 28 -5.94 4.65 0.03
C ASN A 28 -7.13 4.43 0.97
N THR A 29 -7.52 5.47 1.72
CA THR A 29 -8.74 5.43 2.54
C THR A 29 -9.98 5.29 1.66
N TYR A 30 -10.01 5.93 0.49
CA TYR A 30 -11.10 5.80 -0.47
C TYR A 30 -11.27 4.35 -0.95
N PHE A 31 -10.20 3.68 -1.36
CA PHE A 31 -10.28 2.26 -1.77
C PHE A 31 -10.70 1.33 -0.62
N GLY A 32 -10.24 1.59 0.61
CA GLY A 32 -10.72 0.83 1.77
C GLY A 32 -12.19 1.10 2.07
N ALA A 33 -12.63 2.35 1.92
CA ALA A 33 -14.01 2.75 2.14
C ALA A 33 -14.97 2.16 1.11
N THR A 34 -14.60 2.11 -0.16
CA THR A 34 -15.41 1.46 -1.20
C THR A 34 -15.51 -0.04 -0.97
N ALA A 35 -14.44 -0.69 -0.49
CA ALA A 35 -14.49 -2.09 -0.08
C ALA A 35 -15.42 -2.32 1.13
N ILE A 36 -15.34 -1.49 2.18
CA ILE A 36 -16.27 -1.53 3.32
C ILE A 36 -17.72 -1.33 2.85
N ASN A 37 -17.93 -0.33 1.99
CA ASN A 37 -19.25 -0.04 1.44
C ASN A 37 -19.80 -1.24 0.65
N GLY A 38 -18.97 -1.90 -0.16
CA GLY A 38 -19.35 -3.12 -0.87
C GLY A 38 -19.75 -4.27 0.06
N ILE A 39 -19.06 -4.43 1.19
CA ILE A 39 -19.44 -5.43 2.22
C ILE A 39 -20.78 -5.08 2.86
N LEU A 40 -20.97 -3.81 3.26
CA LEU A 40 -22.20 -3.35 3.90
C LEU A 40 -23.41 -3.39 2.96
N ASN A 41 -23.19 -3.11 1.68
CA ASN A 41 -24.21 -3.25 0.65
C ASN A 41 -24.65 -4.71 0.50
N LEU A 42 -23.69 -5.64 0.46
CA LEU A 42 -23.96 -7.07 0.33
C LEU A 42 -24.71 -7.65 1.54
N LEU A 43 -24.43 -7.16 2.75
CA LEU A 43 -25.04 -7.69 3.99
C LEU A 43 -26.36 -7.01 4.36
N TYR A 44 -26.46 -5.69 4.19
CA TYR A 44 -27.54 -4.87 4.74
C TYR A 44 -28.18 -3.93 3.71
N GLY A 45 -27.72 -3.94 2.46
CA GLY A 45 -28.19 -3.00 1.42
C GLY A 45 -27.76 -1.55 1.66
N PHE A 46 -26.79 -1.31 2.56
CA PHE A 46 -26.30 0.02 2.85
C PHE A 46 -25.31 0.48 1.77
N ASP A 47 -25.57 1.63 1.16
CA ASP A 47 -24.71 2.23 0.13
C ASP A 47 -24.43 3.70 0.44
N ASN A 48 -23.36 3.94 1.19
CA ASN A 48 -22.84 5.28 1.44
C ASN A 48 -21.33 5.23 1.66
N TRP A 49 -20.59 5.37 0.56
CA TRP A 49 -19.13 5.37 0.58
C TRP A 49 -18.53 6.51 1.41
N PHE A 50 -19.22 7.66 1.52
CA PHE A 50 -18.71 8.82 2.28
C PHE A 50 -18.72 8.56 3.79
N ILE A 51 -19.77 7.92 4.31
CA ILE A 51 -19.81 7.48 5.71
C ILE A 51 -18.74 6.43 5.98
N CYS A 52 -18.59 5.46 5.07
CA CYS A 52 -17.52 4.45 5.16
C CYS A 52 -16.13 5.11 5.17
N PHE A 53 -15.93 6.15 4.35
CA PHE A 53 -14.69 6.92 4.30
C PHE A 53 -14.41 7.63 5.62
N ALA A 54 -15.39 8.36 6.16
CA ALA A 54 -15.22 9.09 7.43
C ALA A 54 -14.92 8.13 8.59
N LEU A 55 -15.63 7.00 8.67
CA LEU A 55 -15.40 5.97 9.67
C LEU A 55 -14.02 5.33 9.51
N PHE A 56 -13.66 4.93 8.30
CA PHE A 56 -12.39 4.25 8.04
C PHE A 56 -11.19 5.19 8.24
N ALA A 57 -11.30 6.46 7.86
CA ALA A 57 -10.31 7.48 8.16
C ALA A 57 -10.12 7.61 9.69
N THR A 58 -11.22 7.72 10.42
CA THR A 58 -11.21 7.85 11.89
C THR A 58 -10.54 6.65 12.55
N VAL A 59 -10.90 5.44 12.14
CA VAL A 59 -10.32 4.20 12.66
C VAL A 59 -8.81 4.14 12.40
N GLN A 60 -8.35 4.48 11.20
CA GLN A 60 -6.92 4.51 10.88
C GLN A 60 -6.15 5.55 11.72
N LEU A 61 -6.72 6.75 11.88
CA LEU A 61 -6.12 7.82 12.68
C LEU A 61 -6.05 7.45 14.16
N VAL A 62 -7.12 6.89 14.73
CA VAL A 62 -7.16 6.41 16.11
C VAL A 62 -6.16 5.28 16.32
N ASN A 63 -6.11 4.30 15.41
CA ASN A 63 -5.13 3.21 15.47
C ASN A 63 -3.68 3.73 15.42
N THR A 64 -3.43 4.77 14.62
CA THR A 64 -2.11 5.42 14.57
C THR A 64 -1.80 6.14 15.89
N ALA A 65 -2.79 6.80 16.48
CA ALA A 65 -2.65 7.52 17.75
C ALA A 65 -2.39 6.59 18.95
N LEU A 66 -2.72 5.30 18.85
CA LEU A 66 -2.35 4.27 19.84
C LEU A 66 -0.86 3.87 19.77
N GLY A 67 -0.12 4.39 18.79
CA GLY A 67 1.33 4.25 18.65
C GLY A 67 1.76 3.09 17.74
N ILE A 68 3.05 3.08 17.41
CA ILE A 68 3.63 2.16 16.41
C ILE A 68 3.44 0.68 16.72
N LYS A 69 3.41 0.29 18.00
CA LYS A 69 3.20 -1.12 18.37
C LYS A 69 1.80 -1.62 18.00
N ALA A 70 0.78 -0.76 18.03
CA ALA A 70 -0.56 -1.13 17.60
C ALA A 70 -0.60 -1.35 16.08
N VAL A 71 0.08 -0.46 15.34
CA VAL A 71 0.23 -0.56 13.88
C VAL A 71 0.99 -1.83 13.47
N GLU A 72 2.09 -2.15 14.15
CA GLU A 72 2.88 -3.37 13.92
C GLU A 72 2.04 -4.63 14.15
N ARG A 73 1.34 -4.73 15.29
CA ARG A 73 0.47 -5.88 15.59
C ARG A 73 -0.66 -6.06 14.58
N PHE A 74 -1.24 -4.96 14.12
CA PHE A 74 -2.26 -5.01 13.08
C PHE A 74 -1.67 -5.49 11.75
N ALA A 75 -0.48 -4.99 11.37
CA ALA A 75 0.20 -5.43 10.16
C ALA A 75 0.59 -6.92 10.22
N ASP A 76 1.05 -7.40 11.38
CA ASP A 76 1.38 -8.81 11.61
C ASP A 76 0.17 -9.73 11.47
N LEU A 77 -1.03 -9.25 11.82
CA LEU A 77 -2.28 -9.97 11.60
C LEU A 77 -2.75 -9.90 10.14
N ALA A 78 -2.66 -8.71 9.53
CA ALA A 78 -3.13 -8.47 8.17
C ALA A 78 -2.28 -9.23 7.12
N ALA A 79 -0.96 -9.26 7.29
CA ALA A 79 -0.03 -9.88 6.33
C ALA A 79 -0.37 -11.34 5.98
N PRO A 80 -0.52 -12.29 6.93
CA PRO A 80 -0.86 -13.67 6.59
C PRO A 80 -2.24 -13.79 5.94
N ILE A 81 -3.22 -13.00 6.40
CA ILE A 81 -4.57 -12.99 5.81
C ILE A 81 -4.50 -12.56 4.35
N ILE A 82 -3.76 -11.49 4.05
CA ILE A 82 -3.56 -11.00 2.69
C ILE A 82 -2.87 -12.06 1.83
N ILE A 83 -1.81 -12.72 2.33
CA ILE A 83 -1.11 -13.76 1.57
C ILE A 83 -2.04 -14.93 1.23
N ILE A 84 -2.83 -15.40 2.19
CA ILE A 84 -3.76 -16.52 2.01
C ILE A 84 -4.84 -16.16 0.99
N ILE A 85 -5.49 -15.01 1.15
CA ILE A 85 -6.57 -14.58 0.25
C ILE A 85 -6.03 -14.30 -1.15
N SER A 86 -4.88 -13.63 -1.27
CA SER A 86 -4.20 -13.40 -2.55
C SER A 86 -3.82 -14.71 -3.26
N SER A 87 -3.33 -15.71 -2.52
CA SER A 87 -2.99 -17.01 -3.09
C SER A 87 -4.24 -17.73 -3.62
N TRP A 88 -5.35 -17.65 -2.87
CA TRP A 88 -6.63 -18.19 -3.30
C TRP A 88 -7.21 -17.44 -4.51
N MET A 89 -7.06 -16.11 -4.55
CA MET A 89 -7.43 -15.27 -5.70
C MET A 89 -6.69 -15.69 -6.96
N TYR A 90 -5.38 -15.91 -6.86
CA TYR A 90 -4.56 -16.33 -8.00
C TYR A 90 -5.14 -17.59 -8.65
N VAL A 91 -5.40 -18.63 -7.86
CA VAL A 91 -5.95 -19.91 -8.37
C VAL A 91 -7.36 -19.72 -8.92
N SER A 92 -8.22 -18.98 -8.21
CA SER A 92 -9.62 -18.84 -8.61
C SER A 92 -9.81 -18.01 -9.88
N LEU A 93 -8.97 -16.99 -10.07
CA LEU A 93 -9.00 -16.11 -11.24
C LEU A 93 -8.19 -16.68 -12.40
N SER A 94 -7.15 -17.48 -12.14
CA SER A 94 -6.42 -18.19 -13.19
C SER A 94 -7.32 -19.14 -13.96
N ASP A 95 -8.14 -19.89 -13.25
CA ASP A 95 -9.05 -20.85 -13.89
C ASP A 95 -10.06 -20.14 -14.79
N LYS A 96 -10.52 -18.96 -14.37
CA LYS A 96 -11.42 -18.12 -15.18
C LYS A 96 -10.74 -17.53 -16.41
N ALA A 97 -9.55 -16.95 -16.23
CA ALA A 97 -8.77 -16.41 -17.34
C ALA A 97 -8.45 -17.49 -18.39
N MET A 98 -8.06 -18.69 -17.94
CA MET A 98 -7.82 -19.83 -18.81
C MET A 98 -9.08 -20.30 -19.52
N ALA A 99 -10.24 -20.29 -18.86
CA ALA A 99 -11.53 -20.60 -19.50
C ALA A 99 -11.88 -19.61 -20.63
N GLU A 100 -11.44 -18.36 -20.53
CA GLU A 100 -11.55 -17.34 -21.58
C GLU A 100 -10.41 -17.40 -22.62
N GLY A 101 -9.53 -18.40 -22.54
CA GLY A 101 -8.39 -18.56 -23.44
C GLY A 101 -7.24 -17.56 -23.20
N ARG A 102 -7.23 -16.89 -22.04
CA ARG A 102 -6.19 -15.92 -21.65
C ARG A 102 -5.23 -16.57 -20.66
N ASP A 103 -4.11 -17.06 -21.17
CA ASP A 103 -3.02 -17.53 -20.31
C ASP A 103 -2.39 -16.36 -19.55
N ILE A 104 -2.34 -16.42 -18.22
CA ILE A 104 -1.83 -15.32 -17.36
C ILE A 104 -0.40 -14.90 -17.71
N TRP A 105 0.44 -15.84 -18.13
CA TRP A 105 1.87 -15.61 -18.31
C TRP A 105 2.24 -15.16 -19.72
N VAL A 106 1.33 -15.37 -20.68
CA VAL A 106 1.60 -15.14 -22.11
C VAL A 106 0.65 -14.11 -22.73
N TRP A 107 -0.54 -13.95 -22.17
CA TRP A 107 -1.56 -13.07 -22.75
C TRP A 107 -1.19 -11.59 -22.60
N VAL A 108 -1.38 -10.85 -23.68
CA VAL A 108 -1.18 -9.40 -23.75
C VAL A 108 -2.32 -8.80 -24.55
N GLU A 109 -3.01 -7.83 -23.97
CA GLU A 109 -4.16 -7.15 -24.62
C GLU A 109 -3.75 -6.41 -25.90
N SER A 110 -2.62 -5.70 -25.84
CA SER A 110 -2.09 -4.88 -26.93
C SER A 110 -0.59 -5.12 -27.08
N PRO A 111 -0.17 -6.19 -27.78
CA PRO A 111 1.24 -6.55 -27.88
C PRO A 111 2.01 -5.49 -28.68
N VAL A 112 3.12 -5.03 -28.10
CA VAL A 112 4.07 -4.11 -28.73
C VAL A 112 5.40 -4.81 -28.94
N THR A 113 6.13 -4.44 -29.99
CA THR A 113 7.43 -5.04 -30.33
C THR A 113 8.50 -3.98 -30.55
N GLY A 114 9.77 -4.38 -30.56
CA GLY A 114 10.92 -3.50 -30.83
C GLY A 114 11.01 -2.31 -29.85
N GLY A 115 11.20 -1.10 -30.39
CA GLY A 115 11.36 0.11 -29.58
C GLY A 115 10.12 0.49 -28.75
N ALA A 116 8.92 0.11 -29.19
CA ALA A 116 7.70 0.34 -28.43
C ALA A 116 7.64 -0.52 -27.16
N ALA A 117 8.09 -1.77 -27.23
CA ALA A 117 8.19 -2.65 -26.07
C ALA A 117 9.19 -2.13 -25.03
N PHE A 118 10.36 -1.64 -25.48
CA PHE A 118 11.33 -1.01 -24.58
C PHE A 118 10.75 0.25 -23.91
N THR A 119 10.04 1.07 -24.67
CA THR A 119 9.40 2.27 -24.13
C THR A 119 8.33 1.92 -23.08
N ALA A 120 7.46 0.95 -23.38
CA ALA A 120 6.46 0.46 -22.42
C ALA A 120 7.10 -0.09 -21.14
N PHE A 121 8.18 -0.87 -21.27
CA PHE A 121 8.96 -1.36 -20.13
C PHE A 121 9.52 -0.20 -19.28
N MET A 122 10.14 0.79 -19.91
CA MET A 122 10.70 1.95 -19.21
C MET A 122 9.62 2.78 -18.51
N VAL A 123 8.43 2.92 -19.10
CA VAL A 123 7.29 3.59 -18.47
C VAL A 123 6.87 2.86 -17.20
N VAL A 124 6.74 1.53 -17.23
CA VAL A 124 6.39 0.74 -16.05
C VAL A 124 7.45 0.85 -14.95
N VAL A 125 8.73 0.75 -15.31
CA VAL A 125 9.84 0.90 -14.36
C VAL A 125 9.82 2.29 -13.70
N MET A 126 9.71 3.35 -14.50
CA MET A 126 9.71 4.72 -13.98
C MET A 126 8.47 5.03 -13.15
N ALA A 127 7.29 4.50 -13.54
CA ALA A 127 6.06 4.64 -12.76
C ALA A 127 6.19 3.96 -11.39
N ASN A 128 6.73 2.74 -11.34
CA ASN A 128 6.94 2.01 -10.09
C ASN A 128 7.97 2.71 -9.19
N MET A 129 9.08 3.17 -9.77
CA MET A 129 10.08 3.96 -9.05
C MET A 129 9.48 5.25 -8.49
N GLY A 130 8.70 5.98 -9.30
CA GLY A 130 8.03 7.21 -8.88
C GLY A 130 7.05 6.99 -7.73
N PHE A 131 6.29 5.89 -7.79
CA PHE A 131 5.35 5.51 -6.72
C PHE A 131 6.06 5.34 -5.37
N TRP A 132 7.20 4.64 -5.34
CA TRP A 132 7.94 4.36 -4.10
C TRP A 132 8.97 5.42 -3.72
N ALA A 133 9.31 6.36 -4.62
CA ALA A 133 10.33 7.38 -4.40
C ALA A 133 10.04 8.22 -3.14
N THR A 134 8.77 8.54 -2.89
CA THR A 134 8.36 9.35 -1.73
C THR A 134 8.59 8.62 -0.40
N LEU A 135 8.33 7.32 -0.36
CA LEU A 135 8.61 6.48 0.81
C LEU A 135 10.11 6.28 1.00
N ALA A 136 10.85 6.05 -0.08
CA ALA A 136 12.30 5.89 -0.04
C ALA A 136 13.00 7.15 0.51
N ALA A 137 12.56 8.34 0.07
CA ALA A 137 13.09 9.62 0.55
C ALA A 137 12.81 9.88 2.04
N ASP A 138 11.72 9.32 2.58
CA ASP A 138 11.34 9.47 3.99
C ASP A 138 11.54 8.19 4.83
N MET A 139 12.29 7.22 4.31
CA MET A 139 12.62 5.99 5.03
C MET A 139 13.23 6.23 6.43
N PRO A 140 14.00 7.32 6.69
CA PRO A 140 14.46 7.65 8.05
C PRO A 140 13.35 7.82 9.10
N SER A 141 12.14 8.22 8.69
CA SER A 141 10.99 8.41 9.59
C SER A 141 10.45 7.09 10.14
N LEU A 142 10.58 6.00 9.39
CA LEU A 142 10.28 4.64 9.84
C LEU A 142 11.51 3.98 10.47
N SER A 143 12.69 4.16 9.86
CA SER A 143 13.88 3.40 10.25
C SER A 143 14.39 3.71 11.66
N ARG A 144 14.08 4.88 12.20
CA ARG A 144 14.37 5.27 13.59
C ARG A 144 13.71 4.36 14.64
N PHE A 145 12.65 3.64 14.27
CA PHE A 145 11.95 2.72 15.16
C PHE A 145 12.49 1.29 15.11
N PHE A 146 13.37 0.98 14.14
CA PHE A 146 13.97 -0.35 14.07
C PHE A 146 15.06 -0.54 15.12
N LYS A 147 15.10 -1.75 15.70
CA LYS A 147 16.17 -2.15 16.60
C LYS A 147 17.48 -2.25 15.82
N ALA A 148 18.44 -1.40 16.14
CA ALA A 148 19.78 -1.43 15.60
C ALA A 148 20.82 -1.62 16.74
N PRO A 149 21.93 -2.35 16.49
CA PRO A 149 22.99 -2.51 17.49
C PRO A 149 23.58 -1.15 17.87
N LYS A 150 23.67 -0.88 19.19
CA LYS A 150 24.27 0.36 19.71
C LYS A 150 25.77 0.35 19.46
N ASN A 151 26.32 1.49 19.03
CA ASN A 151 27.75 1.72 18.77
C ASN A 151 28.40 0.83 17.68
N GLU A 152 27.60 0.18 16.82
CA GLU A 152 28.13 -0.55 15.66
C GLU A 152 28.66 0.42 14.59
N ARG A 153 29.93 0.24 14.21
CA ARG A 153 30.64 1.07 13.22
C ARG A 153 30.41 0.60 11.80
N ASN A 154 30.15 -0.70 11.60
CA ASN A 154 29.90 -1.24 10.27
C ASN A 154 28.48 -0.89 9.82
N TRP A 155 28.38 -0.13 8.72
CA TRP A 155 27.11 0.30 8.14
C TRP A 155 26.19 -0.87 7.78
N LEU A 156 26.72 -1.95 7.21
CA LEU A 156 25.93 -3.12 6.82
C LEU A 156 25.36 -3.84 8.04
N LYS A 157 26.18 -4.03 9.08
CA LYS A 157 25.73 -4.68 10.33
C LYS A 157 24.66 -3.87 11.03
N ARG A 158 24.82 -2.54 11.07
CA ARG A 158 23.84 -1.62 11.68
C ARG A 158 22.51 -1.61 10.95
N ASN A 159 22.52 -1.70 9.61
CA ASN A 159 21.32 -1.60 8.77
C ASN A 159 20.78 -2.97 8.30
N LYS A 160 21.27 -4.09 8.84
CA LYS A 160 20.92 -5.44 8.36
C LYS A 160 19.41 -5.67 8.26
N ALA A 161 18.65 -5.29 9.30
CA ALA A 161 17.19 -5.45 9.31
C ALA A 161 16.51 -4.66 8.18
N GLN A 162 16.97 -3.43 7.96
CA GLN A 162 16.44 -2.58 6.90
C GLN A 162 16.79 -3.07 5.50
N ILE A 163 18.02 -3.53 5.30
CA ILE A 163 18.48 -4.08 4.03
C ILE A 163 17.68 -5.36 3.70
N ALA A 164 17.47 -6.23 4.67
CA ALA A 164 16.65 -7.43 4.47
C ALA A 164 15.19 -7.06 4.13
N GLY A 165 14.60 -6.10 4.86
CA GLY A 165 13.26 -5.60 4.57
C GLY A 165 13.14 -5.01 3.17
N SER A 166 14.12 -4.21 2.73
CA SER A 166 14.03 -3.47 1.48
C SER A 166 14.49 -4.22 0.24
N ILE A 167 15.46 -5.12 0.35
CA ILE A 167 16.02 -5.85 -0.79
C ILE A 167 15.37 -7.24 -0.95
N ILE A 168 14.88 -7.84 0.15
CA ILE A 168 14.32 -9.20 0.11
C ILE A 168 12.81 -9.14 0.26
N ALA A 169 12.31 -8.66 1.39
CA ALA A 169 10.88 -8.73 1.69
C ALA A 169 10.04 -7.86 0.75
N MET A 170 10.41 -6.58 0.57
CA MET A 170 9.66 -5.66 -0.30
C MET A 170 9.57 -6.15 -1.75
N PRO A 171 10.67 -6.54 -2.45
CA PRO A 171 10.57 -6.97 -3.84
C PRO A 171 9.75 -8.26 -4.01
N ILE A 172 9.89 -9.23 -3.11
CA ILE A 172 9.12 -10.48 -3.18
C ILE A 172 7.62 -10.21 -3.02
N VAL A 173 7.23 -9.47 -1.97
CA VAL A 173 5.83 -9.20 -1.68
C VAL A 173 5.23 -8.27 -2.73
N ASN A 174 5.96 -7.26 -3.19
CA ASN A 174 5.49 -6.36 -4.24
C ASN A 174 5.30 -7.11 -5.57
N THR A 175 6.22 -7.99 -5.94
CA THR A 175 6.08 -8.84 -7.14
C THR A 175 4.83 -9.71 -7.04
N PHE A 176 4.62 -10.34 -5.87
CA PHE A 176 3.41 -11.12 -5.63
C PHE A 176 2.13 -10.27 -5.80
N MET A 177 2.07 -9.08 -5.18
CA MET A 177 0.90 -8.20 -5.31
C MET A 177 0.67 -7.72 -6.75
N VAL A 178 1.73 -7.44 -7.51
CA VAL A 178 1.62 -7.08 -8.93
C VAL A 178 1.06 -8.24 -9.76
N ILE A 179 1.49 -9.48 -9.50
CA ILE A 179 0.96 -10.67 -10.16
C ILE A 179 -0.55 -10.82 -9.89
N ILE A 180 -0.99 -10.64 -8.64
CA ILE A 180 -2.43 -10.71 -8.30
C ILE A 180 -3.24 -9.63 -9.02
N GLY A 181 -2.71 -8.41 -9.08
CA GLY A 181 -3.34 -7.32 -9.84
C GLY A 181 -3.43 -7.63 -11.33
N ALA A 182 -2.36 -8.18 -11.91
CA ALA A 182 -2.33 -8.60 -13.32
C ALA A 182 -3.34 -9.71 -13.59
N VAL A 183 -3.38 -10.77 -12.77
CA VAL A 183 -4.35 -11.87 -12.90
C VAL A 183 -5.78 -11.36 -12.81
N SER A 184 -6.05 -10.44 -11.88
CA SER A 184 -7.38 -9.82 -11.75
C SER A 184 -7.75 -9.06 -13.03
N TYR A 185 -6.84 -8.25 -13.56
CA TYR A 185 -7.08 -7.54 -14.81
C TYR A 185 -7.29 -8.49 -16.00
N VAL A 186 -6.46 -9.52 -16.17
CA VAL A 186 -6.59 -10.50 -17.27
C VAL A 186 -7.93 -11.24 -17.21
N ALA A 187 -8.41 -11.54 -15.99
CA ALA A 187 -9.66 -12.26 -15.77
C ALA A 187 -10.92 -11.44 -16.03
N VAL A 188 -10.92 -10.11 -15.77
CA VAL A 188 -12.14 -9.29 -15.87
C VAL A 188 -12.02 -8.02 -16.71
N LEU A 189 -10.84 -7.71 -17.25
CA LEU A 189 -10.51 -6.50 -18.01
C LEU A 189 -10.89 -5.20 -17.28
N ASN A 190 -10.78 -5.22 -15.95
CA ASN A 190 -11.06 -4.09 -15.08
C ASN A 190 -9.86 -3.82 -14.17
N TYR A 191 -9.38 -2.58 -14.19
CA TYR A 191 -8.24 -2.14 -13.39
C TYR A 191 -8.62 -1.78 -11.96
N ASP A 192 -9.90 -1.54 -11.67
CA ASP A 192 -10.37 -1.32 -10.31
C ASP A 192 -10.49 -2.67 -9.60
N PRO A 193 -9.67 -2.94 -8.57
CA PRO A 193 -9.68 -4.23 -7.91
C PRO A 193 -11.00 -4.49 -7.17
N VAL A 194 -11.67 -3.46 -6.64
CA VAL A 194 -12.96 -3.64 -5.94
C VAL A 194 -14.03 -4.05 -6.95
N VAL A 195 -14.15 -3.31 -8.05
CA VAL A 195 -15.16 -3.60 -9.08
C VAL A 195 -14.85 -4.91 -9.78
N GLY A 196 -13.58 -5.17 -10.08
CA GLY A 196 -13.16 -6.42 -10.71
C GLY A 196 -13.48 -7.65 -9.86
N LEU A 197 -13.30 -7.56 -8.54
CA LEU A 197 -13.68 -8.64 -7.62
C LEU A 197 -15.19 -8.81 -7.51
N GLN A 198 -15.96 -7.72 -7.54
CA GLN A 198 -17.42 -7.78 -7.58
C GLN A 198 -17.96 -8.44 -8.85
N GLN A 199 -17.25 -8.30 -9.99
CA GLN A 199 -17.59 -9.01 -11.23
C GLN A 199 -17.16 -10.48 -11.19
N ALA A 200 -16.03 -10.77 -10.53
CA ALA A 200 -15.47 -12.11 -10.48
C ALA A 200 -16.05 -13.01 -9.37
N ALA A 201 -16.64 -12.47 -8.31
CA ALA A 201 -17.11 -13.25 -7.17
C ALA A 201 -18.44 -12.74 -6.64
N ASN A 202 -19.20 -13.64 -6.01
CA ASN A 202 -20.50 -13.34 -5.41
C ASN A 202 -20.60 -13.86 -3.97
N GLY A 203 -21.54 -13.31 -3.20
CA GLY A 203 -21.90 -13.78 -1.87
C GLY A 203 -20.75 -13.72 -0.87
N PHE A 204 -20.58 -14.79 -0.08
CA PHE A 204 -19.59 -14.86 0.99
C PHE A 204 -18.15 -14.63 0.50
N ILE A 205 -17.82 -15.17 -0.68
CA ILE A 205 -16.50 -15.08 -1.28
C ILE A 205 -16.14 -13.62 -1.56
N LEU A 206 -17.06 -12.86 -2.16
CA LEU A 206 -16.87 -11.44 -2.42
C LEU A 206 -16.62 -10.65 -1.12
N GLY A 207 -17.35 -10.97 -0.04
CA GLY A 207 -17.11 -10.36 1.27
C GLY A 207 -15.69 -10.58 1.80
N VAL A 208 -15.14 -11.79 1.65
CA VAL A 208 -13.76 -12.11 2.06
C VAL A 208 -12.73 -11.33 1.22
N LEU A 209 -12.97 -11.21 -0.09
CA LEU A 209 -12.09 -10.48 -1.00
C LEU A 209 -12.07 -8.98 -0.72
N LEU A 210 -13.23 -8.39 -0.46
CA LEU A 210 -13.31 -6.99 -0.04
C LEU A 210 -12.67 -6.78 1.34
N LEU A 211 -12.81 -7.73 2.27
CA LEU A 211 -12.15 -7.67 3.56
C LEU A 211 -10.62 -7.65 3.43
N MET A 212 -10.05 -8.43 2.50
CA MET A 212 -8.62 -8.36 2.19
C MET A 212 -8.21 -6.95 1.77
N ILE A 213 -8.99 -6.28 0.91
CA ILE A 213 -8.70 -4.89 0.50
C ILE A 213 -8.71 -3.97 1.71
N VAL A 214 -9.71 -4.08 2.59
CA VAL A 214 -9.78 -3.27 3.81
C VAL A 214 -8.54 -3.45 4.68
N LEU A 215 -8.11 -4.70 4.92
CA LEU A 215 -6.91 -5.01 5.70
C LEU A 215 -5.64 -4.49 5.04
N ALA A 216 -5.51 -4.66 3.72
CA ALA A 216 -4.34 -4.20 2.95
C ALA A 216 -4.22 -2.68 2.93
N GLN A 217 -5.34 -1.96 2.76
CA GLN A 217 -5.36 -0.50 2.83
C GLN A 217 -5.04 -0.03 4.24
N TRP A 218 -5.64 -0.62 5.27
CA TRP A 218 -5.37 -0.20 6.65
C TRP A 218 -3.89 -0.40 7.02
N SER A 219 -3.29 -1.58 6.77
CA SER A 219 -1.90 -1.85 7.14
C SER A 219 -0.89 -0.95 6.41
N THR A 220 -1.10 -0.74 5.11
CA THR A 220 -0.19 0.03 4.26
C THR A 220 -0.36 1.53 4.46
N ASN A 221 -1.60 2.01 4.54
CA ASN A 221 -1.88 3.44 4.59
C ASN A 221 -1.41 4.07 5.91
N THR A 222 -1.61 3.35 7.03
CA THR A 222 -1.14 3.77 8.36
C THR A 222 0.38 3.95 8.38
N SER A 223 1.11 2.96 7.85
CA SER A 223 2.58 2.93 7.89
C SER A 223 3.24 3.86 6.87
N ALA A 224 2.74 3.92 5.64
CA ALA A 224 3.36 4.65 4.53
C ALA A 224 2.93 6.13 4.43
N ASN A 225 1.73 6.46 4.92
CA ASN A 225 1.14 7.79 4.72
C ASN A 225 0.88 8.52 6.04
N VAL A 226 0.20 7.91 7.02
CA VAL A 226 -0.17 8.59 8.26
C VAL A 226 1.05 8.87 9.13
N ILE A 227 1.88 7.86 9.42
CA ILE A 227 3.07 8.03 10.28
C ILE A 227 4.05 9.06 9.72
N PRO A 228 4.44 9.01 8.42
CA PRO A 228 5.22 10.06 7.76
C PRO A 228 4.60 11.45 7.87
N ALA A 229 3.32 11.60 7.52
CA ALA A 229 2.63 12.89 7.58
C ALA A 229 2.66 13.48 9.00
N ALA A 230 2.26 12.69 9.98
CA ALA A 230 2.19 13.11 11.38
C ALA A 230 3.57 13.48 11.93
N THR A 231 4.61 12.70 11.60
CA THR A 231 5.99 12.99 11.98
C THR A 231 6.48 14.32 11.38
N ILE A 232 6.18 14.55 10.11
CA ILE A 232 6.57 15.77 9.40
C ILE A 232 5.83 16.98 9.98
N PHE A 233 4.51 16.91 10.13
CA PHE A 233 3.73 18.01 10.66
C PHE A 233 4.10 18.33 12.10
N SER A 234 4.45 17.32 12.91
CA SER A 234 4.95 17.56 14.26
C SER A 234 6.32 18.23 14.25
N ASN A 235 7.24 17.79 13.39
CA ASN A 235 8.55 18.42 13.24
C ASN A 235 8.49 19.88 12.77
N VAL A 236 7.50 20.23 11.94
CA VAL A 236 7.27 21.60 11.44
C VAL A 236 6.50 22.45 12.45
N GLY A 237 5.43 21.90 13.05
CA GLY A 237 4.57 22.56 14.02
C GLY A 237 5.18 22.70 15.43
N GLY A 238 6.27 21.98 15.69
CA GLY A 238 7.02 22.06 16.93
C GLY A 238 6.17 21.70 18.16
N PRO A 239 6.35 22.38 19.31
CA PRO A 239 5.61 22.08 20.55
C PRO A 239 4.08 22.21 20.44
N LYS A 240 3.57 22.90 19.41
CA LYS A 240 2.13 23.11 19.21
C LYS A 240 1.42 21.91 18.58
N VAL A 241 2.17 20.97 17.99
CA VAL A 241 1.64 19.77 17.33
C VAL A 241 2.48 18.55 17.70
N PRO A 242 2.37 18.01 18.93
CA PRO A 242 3.24 16.92 19.35
C PRO A 242 2.84 15.60 18.65
N PHE A 243 3.84 14.78 18.31
CA PHE A 243 3.65 13.39 17.90
C PHE A 243 4.02 12.49 19.10
N TRP A 244 3.02 11.87 19.72
CA TRP A 244 3.16 10.92 20.83
C TRP A 244 3.17 9.48 20.33
#